data_AF-A0A151ZEH4-F1
#
_entry.id   AF-A0A151ZEH4-F1
#
_cell.length_a   1.000
_cell.length_b   1.000
_cell.length_c   1.000
_cell.angle_alpha   90.00
_cell.angle_beta   90.00
_cell.angle_gamma   90.00
#
_symmetry.space_group_name_H-M   'P 1'
#
loop_
_entity.id
_entity.type
_entity.pdbx_description
1 polymer ?
#
loop_
_entity_poly.entity_id
_entity_poly.type
_entity_poly.pdbx_seq_one_letter_code
_entity_poly.pdbx_strand_id
1 'polypeptide(L)'
;MEVDQNDKELHKINNLNKQSKELQNIFIDPISLDLIEDAVISSGCGHSFSQDTIESWLTKKQTCPLCHSPLSLSDLTPNYTLRDAIKLYGEMIDNKNLEEQQQQEQQQEHSNQQQLDRSQKITSQLEDIQKQIAYLLQDQQQHVLKNSPVMQQKDLIRELWQKETNEAAILLESTTRNDEFIDYFFGQVSWKQSGTIWYNSKMIEYALKRARVTGMFNKTTNQLTGLMICQPPFEVGVSITQMLKVGMYGAPLKMGIQPLARVLKAFDITDKIHQELTQDLPHWYINCICVQSTDRRLKKGSDLLLSVLQLADSQMVHCYTEISNQSSLQFFQKHGFKIVKTVQDILPFTFYCLLRDPKQIL
;
A
#
# COMPACT_ATOMS: atom_id res chain seq x y z
N MET A 1 13.66 43.46 -25.72
CA MET A 1 13.77 42.44 -26.79
C MET A 1 13.48 41.03 -26.27
N GLU A 2 13.67 40.71 -24.99
CA GLU A 2 13.35 39.39 -24.41
C GLU A 2 11.86 39.13 -24.17
N VAL A 3 11.04 40.16 -23.94
CA VAL A 3 9.58 40.02 -23.73
C VAL A 3 8.85 39.51 -24.99
N ASP A 4 9.33 39.90 -26.18
CA ASP A 4 8.75 39.54 -27.48
C ASP A 4 9.17 38.13 -27.96
N GLN A 5 10.13 37.48 -27.28
CA GLN A 5 10.52 36.08 -27.53
C GLN A 5 9.66 35.10 -26.73
N ASN A 6 9.36 35.42 -25.46
CA ASN A 6 8.52 34.57 -24.60
C ASN A 6 7.07 34.45 -25.11
N ASP A 7 6.49 35.55 -25.63
CA ASP A 7 5.13 35.52 -26.18
C ASP A 7 5.06 34.71 -27.49
N LYS A 8 6.12 34.74 -28.31
CA LYS A 8 6.23 33.92 -29.53
C LYS A 8 6.41 32.43 -29.20
N GLU A 9 7.16 32.11 -28.15
CA GLU A 9 7.30 30.72 -27.67
C GLU A 9 6.01 30.18 -27.07
N LEU A 10 5.30 30.94 -26.22
CA LEU A 10 4.01 30.53 -25.68
C LEU A 10 2.97 30.28 -26.79
N HIS A 11 2.93 31.15 -27.80
CA HIS A 11 2.00 31.01 -28.91
C HIS A 11 2.33 29.80 -29.80
N LYS A 12 3.63 29.47 -29.93
CA LYS A 12 4.11 28.28 -30.64
C LYS A 12 3.78 27.00 -29.86
N ILE A 13 3.97 26.99 -28.54
CA ILE A 13 3.61 25.87 -27.66
C ILE A 13 2.10 25.61 -27.67
N ASN A 14 1.28 26.67 -27.62
CA ASN A 14 -0.17 26.55 -27.68
C ASN A 14 -0.66 26.00 -29.03
N ASN A 15 -0.05 26.41 -30.14
CA ASN A 15 -0.37 25.88 -31.47
C ASN A 15 0.07 24.42 -31.63
N LEU A 16 1.24 24.03 -31.09
CA LEU A 16 1.70 22.63 -31.06
C LEU A 16 0.78 21.74 -30.22
N ASN A 17 0.32 22.24 -29.07
CA ASN A 17 -0.64 21.54 -28.21
C ASN A 17 -2.04 21.42 -28.83
N LYS A 18 -2.42 22.38 -29.68
CA LYS A 18 -3.69 22.31 -30.42
C LYS A 18 -3.60 21.28 -31.56
N GLN A 19 -2.50 21.29 -32.31
CA GLN A 19 -2.26 20.32 -33.39
C GLN A 19 -2.11 18.88 -32.85
N SER A 20 -1.52 18.68 -31.67
CA SER A 20 -1.42 17.35 -31.05
C SER A 20 -2.78 16.78 -30.64
N LYS A 21 -3.69 17.63 -30.15
CA LYS A 21 -5.08 17.24 -29.82
C LYS A 21 -5.91 16.91 -31.06
N GLU A 22 -5.71 17.64 -32.16
CA GLU A 22 -6.40 17.35 -33.43
C GLU A 22 -5.94 16.01 -34.04
N LEU A 23 -4.64 15.69 -33.92
CA LEU A 23 -4.10 14.38 -34.33
C LEU A 23 -4.59 13.22 -33.45
N GLN A 24 -4.77 13.45 -32.14
CA GLN A 24 -5.34 12.45 -31.22
C GLN A 24 -6.72 11.99 -31.65
N ASN A 25 -7.57 12.91 -32.11
CA ASN A 25 -8.95 12.60 -32.49
C ASN A 25 -9.05 11.66 -33.71
N ILE A 26 -7.98 11.51 -34.50
CA ILE A 26 -7.94 10.60 -35.66
C ILE A 26 -7.83 9.14 -35.21
N PHE A 27 -7.31 8.90 -34.01
CA PHE A 27 -7.11 7.56 -33.44
C PHE A 27 -8.26 7.13 -32.53
N ILE A 28 -9.26 7.97 -32.33
CA ILE A 28 -10.39 7.71 -31.45
C ILE A 28 -11.58 7.20 -32.27
N ASP A 29 -12.20 6.14 -31.78
CA ASP A 29 -13.38 5.56 -32.35
C ASP A 29 -14.57 6.50 -32.13
N PRO A 30 -15.25 6.93 -33.20
CA PRO A 30 -16.41 7.83 -33.06
C PRO A 30 -17.62 7.19 -32.36
N ILE A 31 -17.67 5.86 -32.19
CA ILE A 31 -18.76 5.16 -31.52
C ILE A 31 -18.48 5.00 -30.02
N SER A 32 -17.33 4.43 -29.64
CA SER A 32 -16.98 4.19 -28.23
C SER A 32 -16.30 5.38 -27.56
N LEU A 33 -15.67 6.27 -28.33
CA LEU A 33 -14.78 7.34 -27.86
C LEU A 33 -13.47 6.84 -27.23
N ASP A 34 -13.13 5.57 -27.45
CA ASP A 34 -11.86 4.95 -27.05
C ASP A 34 -10.87 4.91 -28.24
N LEU A 35 -9.61 4.51 -28.01
CA LEU A 35 -8.68 4.26 -29.12
C LEU A 35 -9.23 3.17 -30.04
N ILE A 36 -9.11 3.36 -31.36
CA ILE A 36 -9.59 2.40 -32.33
C ILE A 36 -8.81 1.08 -32.21
N GLU A 37 -9.52 -0.01 -31.92
CA GLU A 37 -8.98 -1.37 -31.91
C GLU A 37 -9.39 -2.11 -33.19
N ASP A 38 -8.45 -2.83 -33.81
CA ASP A 38 -8.68 -3.55 -35.06
C ASP A 38 -9.35 -2.72 -36.18
N ALA A 39 -8.81 -1.51 -36.41
CA ALA A 39 -9.37 -0.51 -37.34
C ALA A 39 -9.93 -1.08 -38.65
N VAL A 40 -11.20 -0.76 -38.92
CA VAL A 40 -11.89 -1.02 -40.20
C VAL A 40 -12.34 0.30 -40.82
N ILE A 41 -12.41 0.36 -42.15
CA ILE A 41 -12.86 1.51 -42.93
C ILE A 41 -14.06 1.14 -43.80
N SER A 42 -15.03 2.06 -43.86
CA SER A 42 -16.15 1.97 -44.79
C SER A 42 -15.68 2.29 -46.22
N SER A 43 -15.86 1.34 -47.14
CA SER A 43 -15.55 1.53 -48.56
C SER A 43 -16.40 2.61 -49.25
N GLY A 44 -17.63 2.84 -48.77
CA GLY A 44 -18.54 3.83 -49.36
C GLY A 44 -18.33 5.27 -48.88
N CYS A 45 -18.07 5.48 -47.59
CA CYS A 45 -17.96 6.82 -47.00
C CYS A 45 -16.58 7.16 -46.39
N GLY A 46 -15.66 6.21 -46.33
CA GLY A 46 -14.28 6.44 -45.88
C GLY A 46 -14.09 6.61 -44.37
N HIS A 47 -15.14 6.54 -43.56
CA HIS A 47 -15.03 6.63 -42.11
C HIS A 47 -14.46 5.34 -41.51
N SER A 48 -13.61 5.47 -40.50
CA SER A 48 -12.98 4.36 -39.79
C SER A 48 -13.53 4.20 -38.37
N PHE A 49 -13.57 2.95 -37.89
CA PHE A 49 -14.15 2.55 -36.61
C PHE A 49 -13.36 1.38 -36.02
N SER A 50 -13.57 1.09 -34.73
CA SER A 50 -13.20 -0.23 -34.20
C SER A 50 -14.13 -1.28 -34.79
N GLN A 51 -13.60 -2.47 -35.05
CA GLN A 51 -14.36 -3.50 -35.74
C GLN A 51 -15.60 -3.93 -34.95
N ASP A 52 -15.44 -4.19 -33.65
CA ASP A 52 -16.49 -4.64 -32.74
C ASP A 52 -17.62 -3.60 -32.59
N THR A 53 -17.26 -2.31 -32.48
CA THR A 53 -18.23 -1.22 -32.27
C THR A 53 -19.09 -0.97 -33.50
N ILE A 54 -18.49 -0.96 -34.70
CA ILE A 54 -19.26 -0.78 -35.93
C ILE A 54 -20.08 -2.02 -36.29
N GLU A 55 -19.57 -3.23 -36.04
CA GLU A 55 -20.33 -4.47 -36.22
C GLU A 55 -21.59 -4.47 -35.34
N SER A 56 -21.42 -4.12 -34.05
CA SER A 56 -22.52 -3.97 -33.10
C SER A 56 -23.55 -2.90 -33.53
N TRP A 57 -23.08 -1.76 -34.04
CA TRP A 57 -23.95 -0.71 -34.56
C TRP A 57 -24.78 -1.18 -35.76
N LEU A 58 -24.14 -1.87 -36.71
CA LEU A 58 -24.78 -2.37 -37.93
C LEU A 58 -25.85 -3.42 -37.65
N THR A 59 -25.77 -4.16 -36.53
CA THR A 59 -26.89 -5.05 -36.11
C THR A 59 -28.19 -4.29 -35.87
N LYS A 60 -28.11 -3.00 -35.51
CA LYS A 60 -29.27 -2.15 -35.17
C LYS A 60 -29.65 -1.20 -36.31
N LYS A 61 -28.65 -0.62 -36.98
CA LYS A 61 -28.84 0.41 -38.01
C LYS A 61 -27.85 0.19 -39.16
N GLN A 62 -28.37 -0.08 -40.35
CA GLN A 62 -27.58 -0.30 -41.57
C GLN A 62 -27.14 1.02 -42.24
N THR A 63 -26.56 1.92 -41.44
CA THR A 63 -26.10 3.25 -41.86
C THR A 63 -24.83 3.62 -41.11
N CYS A 64 -23.93 4.40 -41.72
CA CYS A 64 -22.78 4.97 -41.03
C CYS A 64 -23.21 5.85 -39.83
N PRO A 65 -22.62 5.69 -38.63
CA PRO A 65 -22.93 6.54 -37.47
C PRO A 65 -22.64 8.03 -37.69
N LEU A 66 -21.64 8.34 -38.52
CA LEU A 66 -21.13 9.70 -38.72
C LEU A 66 -21.86 10.48 -39.82
N CYS A 67 -22.08 9.86 -40.99
CA CYS A 67 -22.66 10.53 -42.15
C CYS A 67 -24.02 9.98 -42.58
N HIS A 68 -24.50 8.93 -41.93
CA HIS A 68 -25.79 8.29 -42.19
C HIS A 68 -25.96 7.67 -43.58
N SER A 69 -24.90 7.58 -44.39
CA SER A 69 -24.90 6.81 -45.63
C SER A 69 -25.23 5.34 -45.37
N PRO A 70 -25.97 4.65 -46.26
CA PRO A 70 -26.19 3.21 -46.16
C PRO A 70 -24.87 2.46 -46.00
N LEU A 71 -24.82 1.53 -45.03
CA LEU A 71 -23.61 0.79 -44.71
C LEU A 71 -23.99 -0.61 -44.22
N SER A 72 -23.31 -1.63 -44.73
CA SER A 72 -23.45 -3.02 -44.33
C SER A 72 -22.10 -3.64 -43.96
N LEU A 73 -22.12 -4.84 -43.37
CA LEU A 73 -20.90 -5.55 -42.95
C LEU A 73 -19.96 -5.86 -44.13
N SER A 74 -20.50 -6.12 -45.32
CA SER A 74 -19.69 -6.38 -46.52
C SER A 74 -18.96 -5.15 -47.05
N ASP A 75 -19.36 -3.95 -46.61
CA ASP A 75 -18.76 -2.69 -47.03
C ASP A 75 -17.57 -2.28 -46.14
N LEU A 76 -17.29 -3.06 -45.10
CA LEU A 76 -16.18 -2.83 -44.17
C LEU A 76 -14.93 -3.59 -44.63
N THR A 77 -13.83 -2.86 -44.73
CA THR A 77 -12.52 -3.42 -45.06
C THR A 77 -11.52 -3.09 -43.95
N PRO A 78 -10.60 -4.01 -43.58
CA PRO A 78 -9.54 -3.68 -42.62
C PRO A 78 -8.71 -2.47 -43.07
N ASN A 79 -8.46 -1.54 -42.15
CA ASN A 79 -7.62 -0.37 -42.37
C ASN A 79 -6.25 -0.58 -41.72
N TYR A 80 -5.39 -1.35 -42.40
CA TYR A 80 -4.06 -1.70 -41.89
C TYR A 80 -3.17 -0.46 -41.63
N THR A 81 -3.25 0.56 -42.49
CA THR A 81 -2.46 1.79 -42.33
C THR A 81 -2.82 2.54 -41.05
N LEU A 82 -4.12 2.66 -40.75
CA LEU A 82 -4.56 3.31 -39.51
C LEU A 82 -4.17 2.48 -38.28
N ARG A 83 -4.28 1.15 -38.36
CA ARG A 83 -3.84 0.24 -37.30
C ARG A 83 -2.35 0.42 -36.97
N ASP A 84 -1.49 0.44 -37.99
CA ASP A 84 -0.05 0.65 -37.80
C ASP A 84 0.25 2.04 -37.24
N ALA A 85 -0.46 3.07 -37.69
CA ALA A 85 -0.33 4.42 -37.18
C ALA A 85 -0.72 4.54 -35.69
N ILE A 86 -1.83 3.91 -35.28
CA ILE A 86 -2.28 3.86 -33.87
C ILE A 86 -1.25 3.13 -33.01
N LYS A 87 -0.68 2.03 -33.52
CA LYS A 87 0.34 1.28 -32.80
C LYS A 87 1.61 2.11 -32.58
N LEU A 88 2.13 2.75 -33.64
CA LEU A 88 3.28 3.65 -33.54
C LEU A 88 2.99 4.82 -32.61
N TYR A 89 1.77 5.36 -32.64
CA TYR A 89 1.35 6.42 -31.74
C TYR A 89 1.35 5.98 -30.27
N GLY A 90 0.86 4.78 -29.97
CA GLY A 90 0.91 4.18 -28.63
C GLY A 90 2.35 4.02 -28.14
N GLU A 91 3.23 3.45 -28.98
CA GLU A 91 4.66 3.27 -28.67
C GLU A 91 5.35 4.62 -28.40
N MET A 92 5.01 5.68 -29.15
CA MET A 92 5.57 7.03 -28.93
C MET A 92 5.10 7.65 -27.60
N ILE A 93 3.83 7.47 -27.22
CA ILE A 93 3.33 7.95 -25.93
C ILE A 93 4.01 7.21 -24.78
N ASP A 94 4.12 5.89 -24.88
CA ASP A 94 4.74 5.08 -23.83
C ASP A 94 6.21 5.47 -23.64
N ASN A 95 6.96 5.64 -24.74
CA ASN A 95 8.35 6.10 -24.68
C ASN A 95 8.49 7.50 -24.08
N LYS A 96 7.59 8.43 -24.42
CA LYS A 96 7.61 9.78 -23.84
C LYS A 96 7.31 9.76 -22.33
N ASN A 97 6.34 8.94 -21.91
CA ASN A 97 6.02 8.77 -20.49
C ASN A 97 7.19 8.11 -19.74
N LEU A 98 7.89 7.16 -20.36
CA LEU A 98 9.10 6.53 -19.80
C LEU A 98 10.26 7.53 -19.67
N GLU A 99 10.49 8.38 -20.66
CA GLU A 99 11.51 9.44 -20.61
C GLU A 99 11.20 10.49 -19.51
N GLU A 100 9.95 10.92 -19.40
CA GLU A 100 9.51 11.86 -18.35
C GLU A 100 9.64 11.23 -16.95
N GLN A 101 9.36 9.94 -16.80
CA GLN A 101 9.57 9.20 -15.54
C GLN A 101 11.06 9.08 -15.20
N GLN A 102 11.92 8.74 -16.15
CA GLN A 102 13.37 8.64 -15.94
C GLN A 102 13.99 9.99 -15.55
N GLN A 103 13.54 11.09 -16.16
CA GLN A 103 14.01 12.43 -15.79
C GLN A 103 13.58 12.84 -14.38
N GLN A 104 12.36 12.46 -13.96
CA GLN A 104 11.89 12.71 -12.59
C GLN A 104 12.66 11.87 -11.57
N GLU A 105 12.93 10.59 -11.86
CA GLU A 105 13.72 9.71 -11.00
C GLU A 105 15.16 10.23 -10.82
N GLN A 106 15.83 10.67 -11.89
CA GLN A 106 17.18 11.24 -11.82
C GLN A 106 17.24 12.54 -10.99
N GLN A 107 16.24 13.41 -11.12
CA GLN A 107 16.14 14.64 -10.32
C GLN A 107 15.91 14.32 -8.84
N GLN A 108 15.13 13.29 -8.54
CA GLN A 108 14.82 12.86 -7.18
C GLN A 108 16.01 12.16 -6.52
N GLU A 109 16.76 11.34 -7.26
CA GLU A 109 18.02 10.74 -6.78
C GLU A 109 19.07 11.81 -6.46
N HIS A 110 19.22 12.83 -7.32
CA HIS A 110 20.19 13.89 -7.06
C HIS A 110 19.83 14.74 -5.83
N SER A 111 18.53 14.99 -5.60
CA SER A 111 18.02 15.67 -4.41
C SER A 111 18.22 14.84 -3.12
N ASN A 112 17.94 13.53 -3.20
CA ASN A 112 18.11 12.61 -2.08
C ASN A 112 19.58 12.45 -1.68
N GLN A 113 20.51 12.41 -2.63
CA GLN A 113 21.94 12.33 -2.35
C GLN A 113 22.46 13.59 -1.63
N GLN A 114 22.02 14.79 -2.03
CA GLN A 114 22.38 16.03 -1.34
C GLN A 114 21.79 16.12 0.08
N GLN A 115 20.60 15.58 0.30
CA GLN A 115 20.01 15.47 1.63
C GLN A 115 20.72 14.44 2.50
N LEU A 116 21.16 13.32 1.93
CA LEU A 116 21.91 12.28 2.63
C LEU A 116 23.27 12.80 3.10
N ASP A 117 24.01 13.52 2.24
CA ASP A 117 25.29 14.13 2.60
C ASP A 117 25.14 15.19 3.71
N ARG A 118 24.06 15.99 3.67
CA ARG A 118 23.72 16.93 4.75
C ARG A 118 23.35 16.20 6.04
N SER A 119 22.56 15.13 5.95
CA SER A 119 22.15 14.33 7.10
C SER A 119 23.34 13.63 7.76
N GLN A 120 24.25 13.06 6.98
CA GLN A 120 25.47 12.43 7.49
C GLN A 120 26.37 13.42 8.21
N LYS A 121 26.51 14.64 7.67
CA LYS A 121 27.27 15.73 8.31
C LYS A 121 26.63 16.21 9.61
N ILE A 122 25.30 16.24 9.69
CA ILE A 122 24.57 16.54 10.93
C ILE A 122 24.74 15.41 11.94
N THR A 123 24.65 14.14 11.51
CA THR A 123 24.85 12.98 12.39
C THR A 123 26.25 12.95 12.99
N SER A 124 27.29 13.22 12.20
CA SER A 124 28.66 13.27 12.73
C SER A 124 28.83 14.40 13.74
N GLN A 125 28.21 15.57 13.50
CA GLN A 125 28.22 16.68 14.46
C GLN A 125 27.44 16.35 15.74
N LEU A 126 26.32 15.62 15.64
CA LEU A 126 25.54 15.17 16.79
C LEU A 126 26.28 14.11 17.61
N GLU A 127 27.03 13.21 16.97
CA GLU A 127 27.88 12.23 17.67
C GLU A 127 29.01 12.91 18.45
N ASP A 128 29.62 13.95 17.88
CA ASP A 128 30.66 14.73 18.56
C ASP A 128 30.08 15.53 19.74
N ILE A 129 28.90 16.14 19.58
CA ILE A 129 28.17 16.80 20.67
C ILE A 129 27.77 15.79 21.75
N GLN A 130 27.31 14.59 21.38
CA GLN A 130 27.00 13.52 22.33
C GLN A 130 28.23 13.07 23.11
N LYS A 131 29.40 12.95 22.47
CA LYS A 131 30.67 12.65 23.16
C LYS A 131 31.07 13.77 24.12
N GLN A 132 30.93 15.03 23.71
CA GLN A 132 31.20 16.18 24.59
C GLN A 132 30.24 16.23 25.77
N ILE A 133 28.95 15.96 25.56
CA ILE A 133 27.95 15.86 26.63
C ILE A 133 28.27 14.67 27.55
N ALA A 134 28.64 13.51 27.02
CA ALA A 134 29.03 12.36 27.83
C ALA A 134 30.27 12.63 28.69
N TYR A 135 31.25 13.36 28.16
CA TYR A 135 32.43 13.83 28.89
C TYR A 135 32.06 14.82 30.01
N LEU A 136 31.20 15.80 29.72
CA LEU A 136 30.69 16.76 30.71
C LEU A 136 29.79 16.10 31.77
N LEU A 137 29.04 15.06 31.42
CA LEU A 137 28.22 14.28 32.34
C LEU A 137 29.07 13.37 33.24
N GLN A 138 30.22 12.87 32.76
CA GLN A 138 31.18 12.15 33.60
C GLN A 138 31.80 13.06 34.67
N ASP A 139 32.03 14.33 34.35
CA ASP A 139 32.57 15.33 35.28
C ASP A 139 31.54 15.77 36.34
N GLN A 140 30.25 15.80 35.99
CA GLN A 140 29.16 16.12 36.94
C GLN A 140 28.65 14.90 37.75
N GLN A 141 28.92 13.66 37.33
CA GLN A 141 28.42 12.45 38.00
C GLN A 141 29.14 12.09 39.31
N GLN A 142 30.28 12.68 39.64
CA GLN A 142 30.90 12.47 40.95
C GLN A 142 30.22 13.26 42.09
N HIS A 143 29.33 14.22 41.79
CA HIS A 143 28.72 15.07 42.81
C HIS A 143 27.20 15.01 42.95
N VAL A 144 26.44 14.35 42.05
CA VAL A 144 24.96 14.34 42.12
C VAL A 144 24.32 13.00 41.71
N LEU A 145 24.66 11.88 42.36
CA LEU A 145 23.81 10.68 42.32
C LEU A 145 23.77 9.98 43.69
N LYS A 146 23.22 10.68 44.68
CA LYS A 146 22.41 10.07 45.73
C LYS A 146 21.04 10.75 45.72
N ASN A 147 20.03 9.94 45.38
CA ASN A 147 18.60 10.21 45.48
C ASN A 147 17.98 11.06 44.36
N SER A 148 17.53 10.38 43.29
CA SER A 148 16.21 10.69 42.70
C SER A 148 15.63 9.46 41.99
N PRO A 149 14.34 9.15 42.20
CA PRO A 149 13.68 8.02 41.57
C PRO A 149 13.39 8.33 40.10
N VAL A 150 13.81 7.45 39.18
CA VAL A 150 13.35 7.51 37.79
C VAL A 150 11.84 7.21 37.78
N MET A 151 11.02 8.25 37.79
CA MET A 151 9.61 8.14 37.48
C MET A 151 9.50 7.73 36.01
N GLN A 152 9.29 6.44 35.76
CA GLN A 152 9.01 5.88 34.45
C GLN A 152 7.70 6.49 33.93
N GLN A 153 7.80 7.45 33.03
CA GLN A 153 6.63 8.02 32.38
C GLN A 153 6.10 7.05 31.32
N LYS A 154 4.78 6.80 31.37
CA LYS A 154 4.05 5.90 30.47
C LYS A 154 4.17 6.34 29.01
N ASP A 155 4.48 5.42 28.10
CA ASP A 155 4.55 5.66 26.64
C ASP A 155 3.27 6.33 26.11
N LEU A 156 3.40 7.09 25.01
CA LEU A 156 2.28 7.74 24.33
C LEU A 156 1.64 6.79 23.32
N ILE A 157 0.36 6.48 23.49
CA ILE A 157 -0.42 5.68 22.54
C ILE A 157 -1.34 6.60 21.76
N ARG A 158 -1.27 6.57 20.42
CA ARG A 158 -2.13 7.36 19.52
C ARG A 158 -2.25 6.70 18.15
N GLU A 159 -3.16 7.21 17.32
CA GLU A 159 -3.20 6.81 15.91
C GLU A 159 -1.89 7.17 15.19
N LEU A 160 -1.49 6.28 14.29
CA LEU A 160 -0.34 6.41 13.41
C LEU A 160 -0.67 7.40 12.29
N TRP A 161 0.28 8.27 11.94
CA TRP A 161 0.14 9.19 10.83
C TRP A 161 0.72 8.60 9.54
N GLN A 162 0.19 9.04 8.39
CA GLN A 162 0.66 8.59 7.06
C GLN A 162 2.19 8.70 6.88
N LYS A 163 2.80 9.78 7.38
CA LYS A 163 4.25 10.02 7.31
C LYS A 163 5.10 9.03 8.13
N GLU A 164 4.48 8.31 9.07
CA GLU A 164 5.14 7.36 9.98
C GLU A 164 5.07 5.92 9.45
N THR A 165 4.43 5.72 8.30
CA THR A 165 4.22 4.39 7.71
C THR A 165 5.52 3.64 7.45
N ASN A 166 6.57 4.33 6.99
CA ASN A 166 7.86 3.68 6.72
C ASN A 166 8.56 3.23 8.02
N GLU A 167 8.53 4.06 9.06
CA GLU A 167 9.06 3.70 10.38
C GLU A 167 8.30 2.49 10.96
N ALA A 168 6.97 2.50 10.84
CA ALA A 168 6.11 1.40 11.26
C ALA A 168 6.37 0.10 10.48
N ALA A 169 6.63 0.19 9.16
CA ALA A 169 6.96 -0.96 8.33
C ALA A 169 8.29 -1.61 8.73
N ILE A 170 9.30 -0.79 9.06
CA ILE A 170 10.60 -1.24 9.56
C ILE A 170 10.45 -1.89 10.94
N LEU A 171 9.68 -1.27 11.85
CA LEU A 171 9.39 -1.85 13.16
C LEU A 171 8.71 -3.20 13.01
N LEU A 172 7.69 -3.30 12.16
CA LEU A 172 6.96 -4.53 11.91
C LEU A 172 7.90 -5.62 11.36
N GLU A 173 8.69 -5.32 10.32
CA GLU A 173 9.66 -6.29 9.78
C GLU A 173 10.64 -6.77 10.86
N SER A 174 11.22 -5.85 11.64
CA SER A 174 12.22 -6.21 12.66
C SER A 174 11.66 -7.08 13.79
N THR A 175 10.36 -7.00 14.05
CA THR A 175 9.67 -7.72 15.14
C THR A 175 9.02 -9.01 14.67
N THR A 176 8.67 -9.13 13.38
CA THR A 176 7.99 -10.30 12.80
C THR A 176 8.80 -11.02 11.73
N ARG A 177 10.10 -10.72 11.59
CA ARG A 177 10.99 -11.33 10.58
C ARG A 177 10.94 -12.86 10.54
N ASN A 178 10.78 -13.46 11.71
CA ASN A 178 10.75 -14.91 11.93
C ASN A 178 9.32 -15.41 12.25
N ASP A 179 8.30 -14.64 11.87
CA ASP A 179 6.92 -15.12 11.94
C ASP A 179 6.65 -16.08 10.79
N GLU A 180 5.93 -17.17 11.09
CA GLU A 180 5.61 -18.25 10.13
C GLU A 180 4.92 -17.72 8.86
N PHE A 181 4.06 -16.69 8.96
CA PHE A 181 3.44 -16.07 7.79
C PHE A 181 4.48 -15.37 6.91
N ILE A 182 5.40 -14.59 7.50
CA ILE A 182 6.45 -13.88 6.77
C ILE A 182 7.45 -14.87 6.15
N ASP A 183 7.79 -15.94 6.88
CA ASP A 183 8.61 -17.04 6.38
C ASP A 183 7.95 -17.74 5.20
N TYR A 184 6.64 -18.00 5.27
CA TYR A 184 5.89 -18.55 4.15
C TYR A 184 5.82 -17.59 2.95
N PHE A 185 5.55 -16.31 3.18
CA PHE A 185 5.42 -15.32 2.10
C PHE A 185 6.71 -15.20 1.32
N PHE A 186 7.84 -15.00 1.98
CA PHE A 186 9.09 -14.69 1.28
C PHE A 186 10.02 -15.90 1.11
N GLY A 187 9.91 -16.94 1.94
CA GLY A 187 10.83 -18.07 1.92
C GLY A 187 12.27 -17.61 2.21
N GLN A 188 13.24 -18.18 1.48
CA GLN A 188 14.67 -17.90 1.64
C GLN A 188 15.24 -17.01 0.52
N VAL A 189 14.49 -16.00 0.08
CA VAL A 189 14.96 -15.03 -0.93
C VAL A 189 15.89 -13.98 -0.31
N SER A 190 16.91 -13.56 -1.05
CA SER A 190 17.92 -12.60 -0.54
C SER A 190 17.35 -11.21 -0.23
N TRP A 191 16.28 -10.80 -0.91
CA TRP A 191 15.58 -9.53 -0.70
C TRP A 191 14.42 -9.62 0.30
N LYS A 192 14.32 -10.69 1.12
CA LYS A 192 13.21 -10.89 2.06
C LYS A 192 12.96 -9.65 2.93
N GLN A 193 14.01 -9.06 3.48
CA GLN A 193 13.89 -7.88 4.36
C GLN A 193 13.29 -6.67 3.61
N SER A 194 13.87 -6.28 2.48
CA SER A 194 13.39 -5.12 1.72
C SER A 194 12.00 -5.35 1.13
N GLY A 195 11.72 -6.57 0.65
CA GLY A 195 10.40 -6.96 0.18
C GLY A 195 9.34 -6.94 1.28
N THR A 196 9.67 -7.40 2.49
CA THR A 196 8.78 -7.39 3.65
C THR A 196 8.50 -5.96 4.11
N ILE A 197 9.52 -5.09 4.18
CA ILE A 197 9.34 -3.67 4.51
C ILE A 197 8.41 -2.99 3.49
N TRP A 198 8.63 -3.24 2.20
CA TRP A 198 7.78 -2.68 1.16
C TRP A 198 6.32 -3.17 1.29
N TYR A 199 6.12 -4.48 1.46
CA TYR A 199 4.79 -5.07 1.65
C TYR A 199 4.10 -4.51 2.89
N ASN A 200 4.78 -4.50 4.03
CA ASN A 200 4.26 -3.95 5.29
C ASN A 200 3.88 -2.48 5.14
N SER A 201 4.71 -1.68 4.47
CA SER A 201 4.40 -0.28 4.18
C SER A 201 3.08 -0.16 3.41
N LYS A 202 2.89 -0.95 2.34
CA LYS A 202 1.64 -0.93 1.57
C LYS A 202 0.42 -1.42 2.35
N MET A 203 0.58 -2.43 3.20
CA MET A 203 -0.50 -2.90 4.07
C MET A 203 -0.85 -1.88 5.15
N ILE A 204 0.12 -1.12 5.67
CA ILE A 204 -0.13 -0.03 6.62
C ILE A 204 -0.80 1.16 5.91
N GLU A 205 -0.33 1.58 4.73
CA GLU A 205 -0.99 2.63 3.93
C GLU A 205 -2.44 2.27 3.60
N TYR A 206 -2.69 0.98 3.33
CA TYR A 206 -4.04 0.45 3.16
C TYR A 206 -4.85 0.50 4.45
N ALA A 207 -4.28 0.03 5.55
CA ALA A 207 -4.92 0.00 6.86
C ALA A 207 -5.29 1.42 7.35
N LEU A 208 -4.47 2.43 7.10
CA LEU A 208 -4.77 3.83 7.45
C LEU A 208 -6.06 4.38 6.82
N LYS A 209 -6.58 3.73 5.77
CA LYS A 209 -7.83 4.12 5.10
C LYS A 209 -9.07 3.38 5.60
N ARG A 210 -8.90 2.24 6.27
CA ARG A 210 -9.98 1.26 6.53
C ARG A 210 -9.97 0.63 7.93
N ALA A 211 -8.89 0.83 8.66
CA ALA A 211 -8.63 0.21 9.94
C ALA A 211 -8.14 1.26 10.93
N ARG A 212 -8.18 0.89 12.19
CA ARG A 212 -7.55 1.64 13.26
C ARG A 212 -6.08 1.23 13.35
N VAL A 213 -5.17 2.18 13.20
CA VAL A 213 -3.72 1.92 13.21
C VAL A 213 -3.13 2.69 14.38
N THR A 214 -2.86 1.98 15.46
CA THR A 214 -2.39 2.58 16.71
C THR A 214 -0.89 2.38 16.88
N GLY A 215 -0.15 3.47 17.07
CA GLY A 215 1.27 3.49 17.40
C GLY A 215 1.52 3.76 18.87
N MET A 216 2.59 3.19 19.40
CA MET A 216 3.12 3.46 20.74
C MET A 216 4.48 4.13 20.64
N PHE A 217 4.58 5.33 21.19
CA PHE A 217 5.74 6.21 21.07
C PHE A 217 6.40 6.41 22.43
N ASN A 218 7.73 6.29 22.45
CA ASN A 218 8.50 6.69 23.61
C ASN A 218 8.33 8.20 23.82
N LYS A 219 7.91 8.65 25.00
CA LYS A 219 7.65 10.09 25.25
C LYS A 219 8.89 10.97 25.17
N THR A 220 10.06 10.42 25.49
CA THR A 220 11.31 11.18 25.54
C THR A 220 11.92 11.30 24.15
N THR A 221 11.95 10.20 23.38
CA THR A 221 12.61 10.16 22.07
C THR A 221 11.64 10.36 20.90
N ASN A 222 10.34 10.29 21.15
CA ASN A 222 9.27 10.25 20.14
C ASN A 222 9.43 9.09 19.12
N GLN A 223 10.20 8.06 19.46
CA GLN A 223 10.43 6.89 18.62
C GLN A 223 9.24 5.94 18.67
N LEU A 224 8.85 5.38 17.53
CA LEU A 224 7.84 4.32 17.47
C LEU A 224 8.41 3.01 18.03
N THR A 225 7.77 2.49 19.08
CA THR A 225 8.20 1.27 19.80
C THR A 225 7.16 0.15 19.77
N GLY A 226 5.95 0.42 19.28
CA GLY A 226 4.92 -0.60 19.06
C GLY A 226 3.88 -0.15 18.05
N LEU A 227 3.23 -1.13 17.42
CA LEU A 227 2.21 -0.94 16.39
C LEU A 227 1.08 -1.95 16.60
N MET A 228 -0.15 -1.52 16.39
CA MET A 228 -1.33 -2.39 16.33
C MET A 228 -2.24 -1.96 15.18
N ILE A 229 -2.72 -2.93 14.40
CA ILE A 229 -3.67 -2.72 13.30
C ILE A 229 -4.92 -3.54 13.61
N CYS A 230 -6.05 -2.85 13.72
CA CYS A 230 -7.34 -3.44 14.02
C CYS A 230 -8.42 -2.94 13.05
N GLN A 231 -9.03 -3.85 12.30
CA GLN A 231 -10.20 -3.54 11.49
C GLN A 231 -11.46 -3.44 12.37
N PRO A 232 -12.30 -2.40 12.19
CA PRO A 232 -13.52 -2.25 12.97
C PRO A 232 -14.59 -3.27 12.55
N PRO A 233 -15.61 -3.49 13.40
CA PRO A 233 -16.77 -4.30 13.02
C PRO A 233 -17.37 -3.81 11.71
N PHE A 234 -17.85 -4.74 10.88
CA PHE A 234 -18.48 -4.48 9.58
C PHE A 234 -17.56 -3.94 8.46
N GLU A 235 -16.26 -3.74 8.72
CA GLU A 235 -15.24 -3.43 7.71
C GLU A 235 -14.25 -4.59 7.50
N VAL A 236 -14.78 -5.80 7.41
CA VAL A 236 -13.99 -7.00 7.12
C VAL A 236 -13.95 -7.23 5.60
N GLY A 237 -12.74 -7.45 5.07
CA GLY A 237 -12.50 -7.75 3.66
C GLY A 237 -11.58 -6.75 2.96
N VAL A 238 -11.10 -7.13 1.77
CA VAL A 238 -10.12 -6.35 1.01
C VAL A 238 -10.73 -5.74 -0.25
N SER A 239 -10.76 -4.41 -0.28
CA SER A 239 -11.06 -3.62 -1.48
C SER A 239 -9.87 -3.58 -2.45
N ILE A 240 -10.02 -4.23 -3.61
CA ILE A 240 -9.05 -4.24 -4.71
C ILE A 240 -8.75 -2.82 -5.22
N THR A 241 -9.77 -1.98 -5.37
CA THR A 241 -9.59 -0.60 -5.83
C THR A 241 -8.71 0.21 -4.87
N GLN A 242 -8.84 -0.02 -3.56
CA GLN A 242 -7.97 0.62 -2.57
C GLN A 242 -6.56 0.03 -2.54
N MET A 243 -6.40 -1.28 -2.78
CA MET A 243 -5.07 -1.91 -2.94
C MET A 243 -4.32 -1.29 -4.12
N LEU A 244 -4.98 -1.11 -5.26
CA LEU A 244 -4.38 -0.46 -6.43
C LEU A 244 -3.97 1.00 -6.12
N LYS A 245 -4.84 1.76 -5.42
CA LYS A 245 -4.56 3.15 -5.01
C LYS A 245 -3.39 3.30 -4.06
N VAL A 246 -3.04 2.29 -3.26
CA VAL A 246 -1.84 2.32 -2.40
C VAL A 246 -0.60 1.81 -3.13
N GLY A 247 -0.69 1.45 -4.41
CA GLY A 247 0.46 1.05 -5.21
C GLY A 247 0.76 -0.43 -5.22
N MET A 248 -0.22 -1.30 -4.90
CA MET A 248 -0.02 -2.76 -4.95
C MET A 248 0.21 -3.30 -6.37
N TYR A 249 -0.01 -2.50 -7.42
CA TYR A 249 0.40 -2.85 -8.79
C TYR A 249 1.92 -3.08 -8.91
N GLY A 250 2.72 -2.48 -8.03
CA GLY A 250 4.17 -2.69 -7.96
C GLY A 250 4.61 -3.99 -7.28
N ALA A 251 3.68 -4.79 -6.75
CA ALA A 251 4.01 -5.99 -5.97
C ALA A 251 4.85 -7.03 -6.75
N PRO A 252 4.54 -7.39 -8.02
CA PRO A 252 5.36 -8.33 -8.77
C PRO A 252 6.83 -7.92 -8.86
N LEU A 253 7.11 -6.61 -8.98
CA LEU A 253 8.45 -6.06 -9.11
C LEU A 253 9.17 -5.92 -7.75
N LYS A 254 8.47 -5.48 -6.70
CA LYS A 254 9.08 -5.14 -5.41
C LYS A 254 9.20 -6.30 -4.43
N MET A 255 8.27 -7.27 -4.47
CA MET A 255 8.34 -8.46 -3.63
C MET A 255 8.58 -9.76 -4.41
N GLY A 256 8.27 -9.77 -5.71
CA GLY A 256 8.39 -10.95 -6.56
C GLY A 256 7.06 -11.67 -6.74
N ILE A 257 6.88 -12.31 -7.90
CA ILE A 257 5.64 -13.00 -8.29
C ILE A 257 5.33 -14.17 -7.34
N GLN A 258 6.34 -14.98 -6.98
CA GLN A 258 6.13 -16.14 -6.11
C GLN A 258 5.73 -15.73 -4.68
N PRO A 259 6.41 -14.77 -4.01
CA PRO A 259 5.92 -14.23 -2.74
C PRO A 259 4.51 -13.66 -2.81
N LEU A 260 4.20 -12.90 -3.87
CA LEU A 260 2.86 -12.36 -4.06
C LEU A 260 1.80 -13.47 -4.16
N ALA A 261 2.05 -14.53 -4.92
CA ALA A 261 1.14 -15.67 -5.02
C ALA A 261 0.92 -16.36 -3.66
N ARG A 262 1.97 -16.47 -2.82
CA ARG A 262 1.85 -17.04 -1.46
C ARG A 262 1.05 -16.13 -0.52
N VAL A 263 1.23 -14.82 -0.60
CA VAL A 263 0.41 -13.85 0.15
C VAL A 263 -1.06 -13.99 -0.23
N LEU A 264 -1.38 -14.00 -1.53
CA LEU A 264 -2.75 -14.13 -2.00
C LEU A 264 -3.37 -15.47 -1.57
N LYS A 265 -2.61 -16.56 -1.64
CA LYS A 265 -3.06 -17.88 -1.17
C LYS A 265 -3.33 -17.89 0.34
N ALA A 266 -2.41 -17.38 1.15
CA ALA A 266 -2.61 -17.32 2.60
C ALA A 266 -3.82 -16.45 2.95
N PHE A 267 -3.96 -15.29 2.31
CA PHE A 267 -5.08 -14.38 2.50
C PHE A 267 -6.43 -15.05 2.18
N ASP A 268 -6.55 -15.73 1.02
CA ASP A 268 -7.77 -16.45 0.65
C ASP A 268 -8.14 -17.54 1.66
N ILE A 269 -7.15 -18.26 2.20
CA ILE A 269 -7.37 -19.29 3.23
C ILE A 269 -7.81 -18.66 4.54
N THR A 270 -7.10 -17.64 5.04
CA THR A 270 -7.40 -17.01 6.33
C THR A 270 -8.74 -16.29 6.29
N ASP A 271 -9.06 -15.58 5.21
CA ASP A 271 -10.32 -14.85 5.04
C ASP A 271 -11.52 -15.81 5.00
N LYS A 272 -11.41 -16.96 4.31
CA LYS A 272 -12.46 -18.00 4.33
C LYS A 272 -12.69 -18.57 5.72
N ILE A 273 -11.61 -18.89 6.44
CA ILE A 273 -11.70 -19.43 7.80
C ILE A 273 -12.29 -18.38 8.76
N HIS A 274 -11.87 -17.13 8.60
CA HIS A 274 -12.37 -16.00 9.37
C HIS A 274 -13.89 -15.81 9.18
N GLN A 275 -14.37 -15.81 7.93
CA GLN A 275 -15.79 -15.73 7.61
C GLN A 275 -16.58 -16.93 8.15
N GLU A 276 -16.06 -18.15 8.00
CA GLU A 276 -16.66 -19.39 8.51
C GLU A 276 -16.83 -19.37 10.04
N LEU A 277 -15.84 -18.84 10.76
CA LEU A 277 -15.84 -18.80 12.22
C LEU A 277 -16.64 -17.65 12.80
N THR A 278 -16.72 -16.52 12.09
CA THR A 278 -17.38 -15.33 12.61
C THR A 278 -18.83 -15.20 12.17
N GLN A 279 -19.26 -15.75 11.02
CA GLN A 279 -20.68 -15.84 10.61
C GLN A 279 -21.50 -14.58 10.92
N ASP A 280 -21.01 -13.42 10.47
CA ASP A 280 -21.58 -12.08 10.70
C ASP A 280 -21.57 -11.56 12.15
N LEU A 281 -20.98 -12.28 13.10
CA LEU A 281 -20.74 -11.77 14.46
C LEU A 281 -19.95 -10.45 14.38
N PRO A 282 -20.47 -9.33 14.90
CA PRO A 282 -19.71 -8.09 14.95
C PRO A 282 -18.46 -8.28 15.82
N HIS A 283 -17.29 -7.99 15.25
CA HIS A 283 -16.03 -8.15 15.95
C HIS A 283 -14.95 -7.19 15.42
N TRP A 284 -14.03 -6.82 16.29
CA TRP A 284 -12.76 -6.21 15.90
C TRP A 284 -11.80 -7.30 15.42
N TYR A 285 -11.21 -7.13 14.24
CA TYR A 285 -10.20 -8.05 13.73
C TYR A 285 -8.81 -7.46 13.92
N ILE A 286 -8.02 -8.07 14.81
CA ILE A 286 -6.64 -7.66 15.11
C ILE A 286 -5.72 -8.35 14.11
N ASN A 287 -5.39 -7.65 13.02
CA ASN A 287 -4.51 -8.16 11.97
C ASN A 287 -3.05 -8.21 12.43
N CYS A 288 -2.65 -7.27 13.30
CA CYS A 288 -1.26 -7.14 13.72
C CYS A 288 -1.15 -6.50 15.10
N ILE A 289 -0.26 -7.02 15.93
CA ILE A 289 0.26 -6.34 17.12
C ILE A 289 1.75 -6.67 17.29
N CYS A 290 2.59 -5.66 17.40
CA CYS A 290 4.02 -5.84 17.64
C CYS A 290 4.60 -4.75 18.55
N VAL A 291 5.65 -5.11 19.29
CA VAL A 291 6.37 -4.21 20.20
C VAL A 291 7.86 -4.55 20.16
N GLN A 292 8.71 -3.52 20.16
CA GLN A 292 10.16 -3.68 20.18
C GLN A 292 10.61 -4.45 21.43
N SER A 293 11.45 -5.46 21.23
CA SER A 293 11.74 -6.52 22.22
C SER A 293 12.62 -6.07 23.39
N THR A 294 13.22 -4.88 23.34
CA THR A 294 14.11 -4.35 24.38
C THR A 294 13.41 -4.18 25.73
N ASP A 295 12.07 -4.12 25.74
CA ASP A 295 11.26 -3.77 26.89
C ASP A 295 10.22 -4.84 27.28
N ARG A 296 10.50 -6.14 27.07
CA ARG A 296 9.58 -7.26 27.37
C ARG A 296 9.01 -7.28 28.80
N ARG A 297 9.58 -6.53 29.75
CA ARG A 297 9.11 -6.40 31.15
C ARG A 297 8.05 -5.30 31.37
N LEU A 298 7.74 -4.47 30.38
CA LEU A 298 6.96 -3.23 30.57
C LEU A 298 5.46 -3.31 30.20
N LYS A 299 4.87 -4.50 30.01
CA LYS A 299 3.44 -4.69 29.64
C LYS A 299 2.95 -3.86 28.44
N LYS A 300 3.87 -3.33 27.61
CA LYS A 300 3.60 -2.46 26.45
C LYS A 300 2.58 -3.06 25.47
N GLY A 301 2.71 -4.35 25.16
CA GLY A 301 1.75 -5.04 24.30
C GLY A 301 0.35 -5.10 24.91
N SER A 302 0.25 -5.27 26.24
CA SER A 302 -1.04 -5.22 26.95
C SER A 302 -1.67 -3.84 26.89
N ASP A 303 -0.88 -2.76 27.05
CA ASP A 303 -1.40 -1.40 26.95
C ASP A 303 -1.96 -1.08 25.55
N LEU A 304 -1.26 -1.52 24.48
CA LEU A 304 -1.80 -1.43 23.11
C LEU A 304 -3.08 -2.24 22.94
N LEU A 305 -3.06 -3.52 23.32
CA LEU A 305 -4.21 -4.41 23.16
C LEU A 305 -5.42 -3.91 23.95
N LEU A 306 -5.22 -3.39 25.17
CA LEU A 306 -6.31 -2.84 25.99
C LEU A 306 -7.06 -1.70 25.30
N SER A 307 -6.38 -0.91 24.44
CA SER A 307 -7.04 0.20 23.72
C SER A 307 -8.16 -0.28 22.78
N VAL A 308 -8.01 -1.45 22.15
CA VAL A 308 -9.07 -2.06 21.33
C VAL A 308 -10.03 -2.89 22.15
N LEU A 309 -9.56 -3.59 23.20
CA LEU A 309 -10.44 -4.42 24.03
C LEU A 309 -11.45 -3.57 24.81
N GLN A 310 -11.06 -2.41 25.32
CA GLN A 310 -11.98 -1.50 26.00
C GLN A 310 -13.05 -0.95 25.05
N LEU A 311 -12.69 -0.72 23.79
CA LEU A 311 -13.62 -0.31 22.75
C LEU A 311 -14.58 -1.44 22.36
N ALA A 312 -14.07 -2.66 22.24
CA ALA A 312 -14.89 -3.83 21.95
C ALA A 312 -15.88 -4.13 23.09
N ASP A 313 -15.41 -4.06 24.34
CA ASP A 313 -16.24 -4.24 25.54
C ASP A 313 -17.33 -3.16 25.63
N SER A 314 -17.02 -1.89 25.35
CA SER A 314 -18.02 -0.80 25.37
C SER A 314 -19.05 -0.89 24.24
N GLN A 315 -18.67 -1.48 23.11
CA GLN A 315 -19.54 -1.72 21.95
C GLN A 315 -20.29 -3.06 22.05
N MET A 316 -20.00 -3.89 23.05
CA MET A 316 -20.52 -5.25 23.19
C MET A 316 -20.26 -6.11 21.94
N VAL A 317 -19.07 -6.00 21.35
CA VAL A 317 -18.65 -6.76 20.17
C VAL A 317 -17.43 -7.64 20.48
N HIS A 318 -17.22 -8.69 19.70
CA HIS A 318 -16.13 -9.65 19.93
C HIS A 318 -14.78 -9.09 19.46
N CYS A 319 -13.69 -9.79 19.78
CA CYS A 319 -12.40 -9.60 19.11
C CYS A 319 -11.91 -10.90 18.52
N TYR A 320 -11.41 -10.85 17.29
CA TYR A 320 -10.85 -11.98 16.56
C TYR A 320 -9.40 -11.70 16.15
N THR A 321 -8.55 -12.73 16.14
CA THR A 321 -7.18 -12.64 15.63
C THR A 321 -6.66 -14.02 15.22
N GLU A 322 -5.69 -14.07 14.31
CA GLU A 322 -4.93 -15.28 14.01
C GLU A 322 -3.48 -15.12 14.44
N ILE A 323 -2.91 -16.20 14.97
CA ILE A 323 -1.52 -16.22 15.42
C ILE A 323 -0.85 -17.54 15.08
N SER A 324 0.44 -17.50 14.76
CA SER A 324 1.23 -18.70 14.43
C SER A 324 2.16 -19.12 15.57
N ASN A 325 2.57 -18.18 16.43
CA ASN A 325 3.59 -18.44 17.45
C ASN A 325 3.03 -18.65 18.88
N GLN A 326 3.69 -19.52 19.64
CA GLN A 326 3.27 -19.91 20.99
C GLN A 326 3.32 -18.75 22.00
N SER A 327 4.27 -17.82 21.83
CA SER A 327 4.41 -16.68 22.74
C SER A 327 3.24 -15.70 22.64
N SER A 328 2.75 -15.45 21.43
CA SER A 328 1.53 -14.68 21.16
C SER A 328 0.31 -15.40 21.69
N LEU A 329 0.24 -16.74 21.58
CA LEU A 329 -0.89 -17.51 22.13
C LEU A 329 -1.05 -17.30 23.63
N GLN A 330 0.03 -17.45 24.38
CA GLN A 330 0.01 -17.19 25.83
C GLN A 330 -0.33 -15.72 26.14
N PHE A 331 0.14 -14.78 25.32
CA PHE A 331 -0.19 -13.37 25.47
C PHE A 331 -1.69 -13.12 25.28
N PHE A 332 -2.30 -13.58 24.19
CA PHE A 332 -3.73 -13.37 23.92
C PHE A 332 -4.63 -14.12 24.90
N GLN A 333 -4.28 -15.36 25.29
CA GLN A 333 -5.04 -16.11 26.30
C GLN A 333 -5.11 -15.38 27.64
N LYS A 334 -4.01 -14.74 28.08
CA LYS A 334 -4.00 -13.89 29.30
C LYS A 334 -4.98 -12.69 29.21
N HIS A 335 -5.35 -12.27 28.00
CA HIS A 335 -6.29 -11.17 27.77
C HIS A 335 -7.73 -11.66 27.49
N GLY A 336 -7.99 -12.96 27.67
CA GLY A 336 -9.32 -13.55 27.59
C GLY A 336 -9.69 -14.15 26.22
N PHE A 337 -8.75 -14.22 25.29
CA PHE A 337 -8.96 -14.92 24.02
C PHE A 337 -8.94 -16.44 24.23
N LYS A 338 -9.83 -17.14 23.52
CA LYS A 338 -9.94 -18.59 23.48
C LYS A 338 -9.64 -19.08 22.07
N ILE A 339 -9.03 -20.26 21.95
CA ILE A 339 -8.85 -20.91 20.64
C ILE A 339 -10.22 -21.39 20.17
N VAL A 340 -10.64 -20.94 18.99
CA VAL A 340 -11.87 -21.40 18.33
C VAL A 340 -11.59 -22.39 17.21
N LYS A 341 -10.40 -22.31 16.58
CA LYS A 341 -9.94 -23.26 15.57
C LYS A 341 -8.41 -23.33 15.59
N THR A 342 -7.87 -24.55 15.48
CA THR A 342 -6.45 -24.79 15.17
C THR A 342 -6.39 -25.23 13.73
N VAL A 343 -5.61 -24.53 12.91
CA VAL A 343 -5.48 -24.81 11.48
C VAL A 343 -4.13 -25.47 11.23
N GLN A 344 -4.18 -26.67 10.67
CA GLN A 344 -3.03 -27.53 10.36
C GLN A 344 -3.16 -28.03 8.92
N ASP A 345 -2.05 -28.40 8.30
CA ASP A 345 -1.96 -29.08 7.01
C ASP A 345 -2.50 -28.31 5.77
N ILE A 346 -2.98 -27.07 5.91
CA ILE A 346 -3.41 -26.21 4.79
C ILE A 346 -2.26 -25.29 4.32
N LEU A 347 -1.54 -24.73 5.28
CA LEU A 347 -0.29 -23.98 5.10
C LEU A 347 0.86 -24.82 5.69
N PRO A 348 2.13 -24.55 5.33
CA PRO A 348 3.27 -25.34 5.82
C PRO A 348 3.57 -25.11 7.31
N PHE A 349 2.66 -24.48 8.06
CA PHE A 349 2.77 -24.16 9.46
C PHE A 349 1.39 -24.20 10.13
N THR A 350 1.40 -24.33 11.45
CA THR A 350 0.17 -24.27 12.26
C THR A 350 -0.12 -22.83 12.66
N PHE A 351 -1.39 -22.44 12.62
CA PHE A 351 -1.85 -21.20 13.24
C PHE A 351 -3.16 -21.42 13.99
N TYR A 352 -3.43 -20.53 14.95
CA TYR A 352 -4.57 -20.58 15.84
C TYR A 352 -5.47 -19.38 15.57
N CYS A 353 -6.74 -19.65 15.33
CA CYS A 353 -7.80 -18.64 15.29
C CYS A 353 -8.32 -18.44 16.71
N LEU A 354 -8.27 -17.21 17.19
CA LEU A 354 -8.64 -16.85 18.54
C LEU A 354 -9.86 -15.91 18.53
N LEU A 355 -10.78 -16.14 19.45
CA LEU A 355 -11.94 -15.28 19.68
C LEU A 355 -12.02 -14.88 21.16
N ARG A 356 -12.40 -13.62 21.41
CA ARG A 356 -12.68 -13.10 22.74
C ARG A 356 -14.08 -12.50 22.77
N ASP A 357 -14.88 -12.97 23.73
CA ASP A 357 -16.19 -12.42 24.05
C ASP A 357 -16.05 -11.03 24.70
N PRO A 358 -16.97 -10.06 24.42
CA PRO A 358 -16.99 -8.80 25.14
C PRO A 358 -17.28 -9.02 26.62
N LYS A 359 -16.62 -8.22 27.49
CA LYS A 359 -16.93 -8.19 28.92
C LYS A 359 -18.00 -7.13 29.17
N GLN A 360 -19.03 -7.49 29.94
CA GLN A 360 -19.94 -6.49 30.49
C GLN A 360 -19.17 -5.55 31.42
N ILE A 361 -19.22 -4.26 31.11
CA ILE A 361 -18.77 -3.21 32.01
C ILE A 361 -19.89 -3.05 33.04
N LEU A 362 -19.72 -3.66 34.22
CA LEU A 362 -20.63 -3.49 35.36
C LEU A 362 -20.56 -2.09 35.95
#